data_AF-A0A8C0GZL7-F1
#
_entry.id   AF-A0A8C0GZL7-F1
#
_cell.length_a   1.000
_cell.length_b   1.000
_cell.length_c   1.000
_cell.angle_alpha   90.00
_cell.angle_beta   90.00
_cell.angle_gamma   90.00
#
_symmetry.space_group_name_H-M   'P 1'
#
loop_
_entity.id
_entity.type
_entity.pdbx_description
1 polymer ?
#
loop_
_entity_poly.entity_id
_entity_poly.type
_entity_poly.pdbx_seq_one_letter_code
_entity_poly.pdbx_strand_id
1 'polypeptide(L)'
;LTLPVSVASGERSFSKLKLIKTYLHSTVVYLFELKEDDGICRQAQNSGTFYLFHNLSPFVKKVGSKYLAPQISVAEMKSMLGKFKQNEQMIEDSVLIGCSDECMAYFALDLGSLEKSVIESELSGSFTELRKAFFQLDGKDAPLLSSAQALLRWHDTHQYCSKTGQPTQKNLAGSKRVCRTNGIIYYPQMSPVVITLVSDGSRCLLARQASFPKGMYSALAGFCDVGKEASDLAFCTHMHKTVFDNRIACCMVEDLSLEASHRPAALPFSAAHA
;
A
#
# COMPACT_ATOMS: atom_id res chain seq x y z
N LEU A 1 23.00 -25.21 -12.57
CA LEU A 1 22.06 -26.31 -12.31
C LEU A 1 20.68 -25.87 -12.81
N THR A 2 20.41 -26.21 -14.06
CA THR A 2 19.14 -25.99 -14.76
C THR A 2 18.11 -27.00 -14.28
N LEU A 3 16.89 -26.54 -13.95
CA LEU A 3 15.74 -27.41 -13.72
C LEU A 3 14.70 -27.18 -14.83
N PRO A 4 14.05 -28.24 -15.35
CA PRO A 4 13.14 -28.16 -16.47
C PRO A 4 11.73 -27.74 -16.02
N VAL A 5 11.09 -26.85 -16.79
CA VAL A 5 9.67 -26.54 -16.65
C VAL A 5 8.89 -27.47 -17.58
N SER A 6 8.06 -28.34 -17.01
CA SER A 6 7.02 -29.07 -17.77
C SER A 6 5.90 -28.12 -18.14
N VAL A 7 5.58 -28.03 -19.43
CA VAL A 7 4.43 -27.29 -19.95
C VAL A 7 3.26 -28.27 -20.04
N ALA A 8 2.26 -28.09 -19.18
CA ALA A 8 0.97 -28.74 -19.34
C ALA A 8 0.17 -28.00 -20.43
N SER A 9 -0.25 -28.75 -21.43
CA SER A 9 -1.00 -28.30 -22.60
C SER A 9 -2.49 -28.19 -22.26
N GLY A 10 -2.98 -26.97 -22.06
CA GLY A 10 -4.40 -26.66 -22.00
C GLY A 10 -4.76 -25.55 -22.98
N GLU A 11 -5.25 -25.90 -24.17
CA GLU A 11 -5.75 -24.93 -25.16
C GLU A 11 -7.04 -24.27 -24.67
N ARG A 12 -6.93 -23.15 -23.95
CA ARG A 12 -8.06 -22.24 -23.68
C ARG A 12 -7.67 -20.78 -23.96
N SER A 13 -8.22 -20.26 -25.06
CA SER A 13 -8.36 -18.83 -25.41
C SER A 13 -7.08 -17.96 -25.47
N PHE A 14 -6.25 -18.20 -26.49
CA PHE A 14 -5.04 -17.41 -26.80
C PHE A 14 -5.26 -15.92 -27.08
N SER A 15 -6.47 -15.48 -27.46
CA SER A 15 -6.76 -14.09 -27.82
C SER A 15 -6.88 -13.16 -26.61
N LYS A 16 -7.43 -13.62 -25.48
CA LYS A 16 -7.48 -12.83 -24.23
C LYS A 16 -6.10 -12.70 -23.57
N LEU A 17 -5.27 -13.74 -23.63
CA LEU A 17 -3.90 -13.72 -23.10
C LEU A 17 -2.95 -12.79 -23.86
N LYS A 18 -3.15 -12.59 -25.17
CA LYS A 18 -2.36 -11.65 -25.97
C LYS A 18 -2.61 -10.19 -25.58
N LEU A 19 -3.88 -9.80 -25.40
CA LEU A 19 -4.21 -8.46 -24.87
C LEU A 19 -3.61 -8.28 -23.47
N ILE A 20 -3.83 -9.20 -22.54
CA ILE A 20 -3.32 -9.08 -21.15
C ILE A 20 -1.79 -8.95 -21.11
N LYS A 21 -1.04 -9.67 -21.97
CA LYS A 21 0.43 -9.54 -22.09
C LYS A 21 0.87 -8.17 -22.61
N THR A 22 0.19 -7.60 -23.60
CA THR A 22 0.54 -6.27 -24.15
C THR A 22 0.15 -5.14 -23.18
N TYR A 23 -0.98 -5.28 -22.48
CA TYR A 23 -1.50 -4.28 -21.53
C TYR A 23 -0.70 -4.22 -20.23
N LEU A 24 -0.37 -5.38 -19.63
CA LEU A 24 0.52 -5.43 -18.44
C LEU A 24 1.93 -4.92 -18.76
N HIS A 25 2.38 -5.10 -20.00
CA HIS A 25 3.65 -4.53 -20.45
C HIS A 25 3.56 -3.00 -20.53
N SER A 26 2.45 -2.45 -21.03
CA SER A 26 2.29 -0.99 -21.19
C SER A 26 2.28 -0.23 -19.86
N THR A 27 1.49 -0.66 -18.86
CA THR A 27 1.38 0.05 -17.58
C THR A 27 2.62 -0.09 -16.71
N VAL A 28 3.26 -1.26 -16.70
CA VAL A 28 4.51 -1.48 -15.95
C VAL A 28 5.67 -0.70 -16.57
N VAL A 29 5.80 -0.71 -17.90
CA VAL A 29 6.81 0.09 -18.61
C VAL A 29 6.57 1.57 -18.36
N TYR A 30 5.34 2.04 -18.50
CA TYR A 30 4.98 3.43 -18.23
C TYR A 30 5.35 3.85 -16.80
N LEU A 31 5.01 3.05 -15.79
CA LEU A 31 5.40 3.33 -14.41
C LEU A 31 6.92 3.33 -14.20
N PHE A 32 7.65 2.49 -14.93
CA PHE A 32 9.11 2.47 -14.86
C PHE A 32 9.72 3.73 -15.50
N GLU A 33 9.22 4.15 -16.66
CA GLU A 33 9.63 5.39 -17.32
C GLU A 33 9.40 6.59 -16.40
N LEU A 34 8.22 6.70 -15.77
CA LEU A 34 7.94 7.77 -14.81
C LEU A 34 8.89 7.78 -13.61
N LYS A 35 9.39 6.62 -13.18
CA LYS A 35 10.30 6.51 -12.03
C LYS A 35 11.74 6.89 -12.37
N GLU A 36 12.14 6.71 -13.63
CA GLU A 36 13.52 6.94 -14.07
C GLU A 36 13.71 8.29 -14.78
N ASP A 37 12.68 8.84 -15.42
CA ASP A 37 12.72 10.12 -16.12
C ASP A 37 11.85 11.18 -15.43
N ASP A 38 12.50 12.12 -14.75
CA ASP A 38 11.84 13.24 -14.08
C ASP A 38 11.10 14.17 -15.07
N GLY A 39 11.56 14.28 -16.32
CA GLY A 39 10.88 15.07 -17.36
C GLY A 39 9.52 14.49 -17.72
N ILE A 40 9.46 13.17 -17.95
CA ILE A 40 8.20 12.46 -18.21
C ILE A 40 7.31 12.48 -16.95
N CYS A 41 7.89 12.26 -15.77
CA CYS A 41 7.15 12.33 -14.50
C CYS A 41 6.48 13.70 -14.29
N ARG A 42 7.21 14.78 -14.56
CA ARG A 42 6.70 16.16 -14.48
C ARG A 42 5.53 16.39 -15.44
N GLN A 43 5.58 15.84 -16.65
CA GLN A 43 4.46 15.91 -17.58
C GLN A 43 3.24 15.16 -17.02
N ALA A 44 3.46 13.96 -16.48
CA ALA A 44 2.40 13.18 -15.86
C ALA A 44 1.80 13.85 -14.61
N GLN A 45 2.58 14.59 -13.82
CA GLN A 45 2.04 15.40 -12.71
C GLN A 45 1.08 16.50 -13.19
N ASN A 46 1.15 16.93 -14.45
CA ASN A 46 0.26 17.94 -15.03
C ASN A 46 -0.98 17.36 -15.71
N SER A 47 -1.06 16.04 -15.91
CA SER A 47 -2.23 15.37 -16.49
C SER A 47 -2.87 14.30 -15.60
N GLY A 48 -2.16 13.81 -14.57
CA GLY A 48 -2.60 12.74 -13.68
C GLY A 48 -3.62 13.16 -12.62
N THR A 49 -3.88 12.25 -11.68
CA THR A 49 -4.77 12.47 -10.55
C THR A 49 -4.07 12.24 -9.21
N PHE A 50 -4.62 12.84 -8.16
CA PHE A 50 -3.99 12.93 -6.85
C PHE A 50 -4.89 12.39 -5.75
N TYR A 51 -4.30 11.61 -4.87
CA TYR A 51 -4.85 11.25 -3.57
C TYR A 51 -4.24 12.15 -2.51
N LEU A 52 -5.10 12.77 -1.72
CA LEU A 52 -4.67 13.72 -0.71
C LEU A 52 -4.50 13.05 0.65
N PHE A 53 -3.46 13.47 1.35
CA PHE A 53 -3.18 13.08 2.73
C PHE A 53 -3.01 14.34 3.58
N HIS A 54 -3.25 14.19 4.87
CA HIS A 54 -2.86 15.19 5.88
C HIS A 54 -2.29 14.45 7.07
N ASN A 55 -0.99 14.63 7.32
CA ASN A 55 -0.26 13.88 8.35
C ASN A 55 -0.50 12.37 8.23
N LEU A 56 -0.30 11.84 7.03
CA LEU A 56 -0.49 10.43 6.65
C LEU A 56 -1.94 9.92 6.74
N SER A 57 -2.94 10.74 7.08
CA SER A 57 -4.34 10.34 7.03
C SER A 57 -4.91 10.63 5.63
N PRO A 58 -5.45 9.64 4.89
CA PRO A 58 -6.05 9.88 3.58
C PRO A 58 -7.32 10.72 3.67
N PHE A 59 -7.52 11.57 2.67
CA PHE A 59 -8.77 12.27 2.43
C PHE A 59 -9.81 11.30 1.87
N VAL A 60 -10.96 11.22 2.54
CA VAL A 60 -12.05 10.32 2.17
C VAL A 60 -13.40 11.02 2.30
N LYS A 61 -14.34 10.60 1.45
CA LYS A 61 -15.75 11.00 1.53
C LYS A 61 -16.57 9.83 2.07
N LYS A 62 -17.35 10.07 3.11
CA LYS A 62 -18.24 9.05 3.67
C LYS A 62 -19.54 8.99 2.86
N VAL A 63 -19.86 7.82 2.32
CA VAL A 63 -21.11 7.56 1.60
C VAL A 63 -21.78 6.34 2.23
N GLY A 64 -22.78 6.60 3.07
CA GLY A 64 -23.41 5.57 3.91
C GLY A 64 -22.40 4.95 4.89
N SER A 65 -22.18 3.63 4.77
CA SER A 65 -21.23 2.88 5.60
C SER A 65 -19.84 2.71 4.96
N LYS A 66 -19.62 3.24 3.75
CA LYS A 66 -18.37 3.12 3.01
C LYS A 66 -17.63 4.46 2.94
N TYR A 67 -16.33 4.38 2.70
CA TYR A 67 -15.50 5.51 2.32
C TYR A 67 -15.16 5.44 0.84
N LEU A 68 -15.21 6.58 0.18
CA LEU A 68 -14.68 6.78 -1.17
C LEU A 68 -13.41 7.62 -1.08
N ALA A 69 -12.39 7.24 -1.84
CA ALA A 69 -11.15 8.01 -1.96
C ALA A 69 -11.20 8.83 -3.26
N PRO A 70 -11.59 10.12 -3.21
CA PRO A 70 -11.73 10.91 -4.42
C PRO A 70 -10.36 11.15 -5.06
N GLN A 71 -10.30 10.95 -6.38
CA GLN A 71 -9.16 11.33 -7.20
C GLN A 71 -9.30 12.80 -7.59
N ILE A 72 -8.34 13.62 -7.18
CA ILE A 72 -8.34 15.06 -7.44
C ILE A 72 -7.56 15.34 -8.72
N SER A 73 -8.17 16.04 -9.68
CA SER A 73 -7.48 16.47 -10.90
C SER A 73 -6.46 17.59 -10.62
N VAL A 74 -5.51 17.80 -11.53
CA VAL A 74 -4.55 18.91 -11.43
C VAL A 74 -5.25 20.27 -11.38
N ALA A 75 -6.33 20.45 -12.14
CA ALA A 75 -7.08 21.70 -12.17
C ALA A 75 -7.73 22.00 -10.81
N GLU A 76 -8.36 20.99 -10.19
CA GLU A 76 -8.92 21.10 -8.84
C GLU A 76 -7.82 21.33 -7.80
N MET A 77 -6.69 20.62 -7.91
CA MET A 77 -5.54 20.78 -7.04
C MET A 77 -5.00 22.22 -7.07
N LYS A 78 -4.75 22.76 -8.27
CA LYS A 78 -4.24 24.12 -8.46
C LYS A 78 -5.22 25.18 -7.92
N SER A 79 -6.51 25.00 -8.19
CA SER A 79 -7.57 25.87 -7.66
C SER A 79 -7.57 25.89 -6.12
N MET A 80 -7.45 24.72 -5.49
CA MET A 80 -7.39 24.57 -4.03
C MET A 80 -6.13 25.20 -3.45
N LEU A 81 -4.94 24.89 -4.00
CA LEU A 81 -3.65 25.43 -3.52
C LEU A 81 -3.54 26.96 -3.67
N GLY A 82 -4.17 27.53 -4.70
CA GLY A 82 -4.23 28.99 -4.90
C GLY A 82 -4.82 29.76 -3.71
N LYS A 83 -5.69 29.13 -2.91
CA LYS A 83 -6.29 29.74 -1.71
C LYS A 83 -5.30 29.88 -0.54
N PHE A 84 -4.23 29.08 -0.52
CA PHE A 84 -3.25 29.06 0.56
C PHE A 84 -2.02 29.95 0.30
N LYS A 85 -2.00 30.72 -0.80
CA LYS A 85 -0.79 31.42 -1.31
C LYS A 85 0.43 30.49 -1.47
N GLN A 86 0.19 29.18 -1.53
CA GLN A 86 1.23 28.18 -1.71
C GLN A 86 1.51 28.00 -3.19
N ASN A 87 2.75 27.63 -3.50
CA ASN A 87 3.20 27.55 -4.88
C ASN A 87 2.78 26.22 -5.52
N GLU A 88 2.60 26.18 -6.84
CA GLU A 88 2.38 24.94 -7.60
C GLU A 88 3.49 23.90 -7.38
N GLN A 89 4.63 24.35 -6.85
CA GLN A 89 5.78 23.56 -6.47
C GLN A 89 5.48 22.44 -5.45
N MET A 90 4.40 22.57 -4.65
CA MET A 90 3.95 21.47 -3.77
C MET A 90 3.50 20.23 -4.55
N ILE A 91 3.12 20.37 -5.82
CA ILE A 91 2.78 19.22 -6.67
C ILE A 91 4.03 18.34 -6.91
N GLU A 92 5.23 18.93 -6.97
CA GLU A 92 6.49 18.18 -7.09
C GLU A 92 6.82 17.36 -5.83
N ASP A 93 6.26 17.73 -4.68
CA ASP A 93 6.39 16.99 -3.43
C ASP A 93 5.53 15.70 -3.42
N SER A 94 4.63 15.54 -4.39
CA SER A 94 3.84 14.32 -4.55
C SER A 94 4.71 13.10 -4.89
N VAL A 95 4.14 11.91 -4.68
CA VAL A 95 4.81 10.64 -4.96
C VAL A 95 3.95 9.80 -5.89
N LEU A 96 4.56 9.14 -6.86
CA LEU A 96 3.88 8.26 -7.80
C LEU A 96 3.49 6.96 -7.10
N ILE A 97 2.21 6.60 -7.16
CA ILE A 97 1.67 5.42 -6.47
C ILE A 97 1.07 4.37 -7.41
N GLY A 98 0.81 4.73 -8.67
CA GLY A 98 0.25 3.82 -9.65
C GLY A 98 -0.17 4.53 -10.94
N CYS A 99 -0.87 3.81 -11.81
CA CYS A 99 -1.53 4.39 -12.98
C CYS A 99 -2.80 3.60 -13.33
N SER A 100 -3.66 4.18 -14.16
CA SER A 100 -4.80 3.50 -14.77
C SER A 100 -4.37 2.60 -15.93
N ASP A 101 -5.30 1.78 -16.43
CA ASP A 101 -5.09 0.94 -17.61
C ASP A 101 -4.84 1.77 -18.89
N GLU A 102 -5.31 3.02 -18.91
CA GLU A 102 -5.11 4.02 -19.95
C GLU A 102 -3.85 4.88 -19.73
N CYS A 103 -2.93 4.45 -18.87
CA CYS A 103 -1.69 5.16 -18.52
C CYS A 103 -1.92 6.57 -17.91
N MET A 104 -3.00 6.75 -17.13
CA MET A 104 -3.16 7.96 -16.31
C MET A 104 -2.45 7.77 -14.97
N ALA A 105 -1.43 8.58 -14.69
CA ALA A 105 -0.65 8.47 -13.46
C ALA A 105 -1.45 8.87 -12.21
N TYR A 106 -1.25 8.12 -11.13
CA TYR A 106 -1.80 8.39 -9.80
C TYR A 106 -0.67 8.84 -8.88
N PHE A 107 -0.89 9.96 -8.21
CA PHE A 107 0.05 10.52 -7.23
C PHE A 107 -0.59 10.60 -5.85
N ALA A 108 0.24 10.61 -4.81
CA ALA A 108 -0.16 10.94 -3.44
C ALA A 108 0.56 12.19 -2.98
N LEU A 109 -0.16 13.11 -2.32
CA LEU A 109 0.40 14.34 -1.79
C LEU A 109 -0.05 14.53 -0.34
N ASP A 110 0.91 14.71 0.57
CA ASP A 110 0.63 15.06 1.96
C ASP A 110 0.63 16.59 2.12
N LEU A 111 -0.48 17.11 2.61
CA LEU A 111 -0.75 18.53 2.83
C LEU A 111 -0.65 18.90 4.31
N GLY A 112 0.13 18.15 5.11
CA GLY A 112 0.27 18.35 6.55
C GLY A 112 0.67 19.77 7.00
N SER A 113 1.31 20.54 6.12
CA SER A 113 1.66 21.96 6.35
C SER A 113 0.49 22.94 6.17
N LEU A 114 -0.62 22.49 5.56
CA LEU A 114 -1.80 23.30 5.28
C LEU A 114 -2.88 23.12 6.35
N GLU A 115 -3.78 24.10 6.43
CA GLU A 115 -4.90 24.04 7.38
C GLU A 115 -5.92 22.98 6.95
N LYS A 116 -6.04 21.93 7.77
CA LYS A 116 -6.90 20.76 7.51
C LYS A 116 -8.37 21.14 7.25
N SER A 117 -8.93 22.01 8.09
CA SER A 117 -10.33 22.47 8.05
C SER A 117 -10.71 23.08 6.70
N VAL A 118 -9.82 23.89 6.12
CA VAL A 118 -10.04 24.57 4.85
C VAL A 118 -10.12 23.56 3.72
N ILE A 119 -9.21 22.58 3.67
CA ILE A 119 -9.21 21.53 2.64
C ILE A 119 -10.47 20.66 2.75
N GLU A 120 -10.84 20.27 3.97
CA GLU A 120 -12.04 19.47 4.24
C GLU A 120 -13.32 20.17 3.78
N SER A 121 -13.42 21.49 4.03
CA SER A 121 -14.55 22.31 3.60
C SER A 121 -14.63 22.45 2.08
N GLU A 122 -13.49 22.66 1.42
CA GLU A 122 -13.41 22.87 -0.04
C GLU A 122 -13.81 21.62 -0.80
N LEU A 123 -13.27 20.48 -0.39
CA LEU A 123 -13.45 19.22 -1.11
C LEU A 123 -14.65 18.42 -0.60
N SER A 124 -15.34 18.89 0.45
CA SER A 124 -16.49 18.23 1.07
C SER A 124 -16.17 16.78 1.50
N GLY A 125 -15.21 16.62 2.41
CA GLY A 125 -14.79 15.32 2.93
C GLY A 125 -13.99 15.46 4.22
N SER A 126 -13.28 14.40 4.61
CA SER A 126 -12.52 14.39 5.86
C SER A 126 -11.25 13.57 5.75
N PHE A 127 -10.20 13.96 6.47
CA PHE A 127 -9.01 13.12 6.63
C PHE A 127 -9.24 12.11 7.76
N THR A 128 -9.22 10.83 7.41
CA THR A 128 -9.49 9.71 8.34
C THR A 128 -8.29 8.79 8.41
N GLU A 129 -7.95 8.29 9.60
CA GLU A 129 -6.89 7.30 9.74
C GLU A 129 -7.15 6.08 8.86
N LEU A 130 -6.16 5.72 8.03
CA LEU A 130 -6.30 4.64 7.06
C LEU A 130 -6.74 3.33 7.71
N ARG A 131 -6.20 2.97 8.88
CA ARG A 131 -6.58 1.73 9.60
C ARG A 131 -8.07 1.67 9.94
N LYS A 132 -8.69 2.82 10.24
CA LYS A 132 -10.13 2.91 10.54
C LYS A 132 -10.96 2.81 9.26
N ALA A 133 -10.48 3.40 8.17
CA ALA A 133 -11.16 3.42 6.88
C ALA A 133 -10.95 2.16 6.04
N PHE A 134 -9.89 1.39 6.29
CA PHE A 134 -9.36 0.36 5.37
C PHE A 134 -10.42 -0.63 4.88
N PHE A 135 -11.20 -1.23 5.79
CA PHE A 135 -12.22 -2.22 5.45
C PHE A 135 -13.53 -1.61 4.89
N GLN A 136 -13.65 -0.28 4.91
CA GLN A 136 -14.80 0.46 4.41
C GLN A 136 -14.51 1.14 3.05
N LEU A 137 -13.25 1.13 2.61
CA LEU A 137 -12.82 1.60 1.29
C LEU A 137 -13.16 0.57 0.20
N ASP A 138 -13.18 1.03 -1.06
CA ASP A 138 -13.27 0.11 -2.20
C ASP A 138 -11.99 -0.73 -2.31
N GLY A 139 -12.11 -1.94 -2.85
CA GLY A 139 -11.03 -2.91 -2.96
C GLY A 139 -9.87 -2.44 -3.85
N LYS A 140 -10.12 -1.49 -4.76
CA LYS A 140 -9.10 -0.88 -5.61
C LYS A 140 -8.33 0.24 -4.88
N ASP A 141 -9.01 1.03 -4.06
CA ASP A 141 -8.44 2.21 -3.40
C ASP A 141 -7.63 1.84 -2.16
N ALA A 142 -8.09 0.85 -1.38
CA ALA A 142 -7.42 0.42 -0.15
C ALA A 142 -5.92 0.07 -0.33
N PRO A 143 -5.51 -0.79 -1.29
CA PRO A 143 -4.09 -1.09 -1.50
C PRO A 143 -3.31 0.12 -2.02
N LEU A 144 -3.93 0.98 -2.83
CA LEU A 144 -3.31 2.17 -3.39
C LEU A 144 -3.01 3.20 -2.29
N LEU A 145 -3.99 3.50 -1.43
CA LEU A 145 -3.83 4.40 -0.28
C LEU A 145 -2.85 3.84 0.76
N SER A 146 -2.80 2.52 0.95
CA SER A 146 -1.81 1.88 1.82
C SER A 146 -0.40 2.07 1.29
N SER A 147 -0.21 1.90 -0.02
CA SER A 147 1.09 2.09 -0.67
C SER A 147 1.52 3.55 -0.63
N ALA A 148 0.58 4.47 -0.86
CA ALA A 148 0.77 5.91 -0.71
C ALA A 148 1.22 6.30 0.71
N GLN A 149 0.49 5.86 1.74
CA GLN A 149 0.82 6.17 3.13
C GLN A 149 2.21 5.66 3.51
N ALA A 150 2.57 4.45 3.07
CA ALA A 150 3.89 3.87 3.32
C ALA A 150 5.01 4.69 2.66
N LEU A 151 4.81 5.11 1.41
CA LEU A 151 5.80 5.88 0.66
C LEU A 151 5.97 7.30 1.20
N LEU A 152 4.85 7.98 1.51
CA LEU A 152 4.86 9.30 2.16
C LEU A 152 5.58 9.24 3.52
N ARG A 153 5.24 8.24 4.35
CA ARG A 153 5.93 8.02 5.63
C ARG A 153 7.42 7.77 5.45
N TRP A 154 7.80 6.97 4.46
CA TRP A 154 9.21 6.71 4.20
C TRP A 154 9.98 8.00 3.90
N HIS A 155 9.43 8.89 3.08
CA HIS A 155 10.07 10.19 2.82
C HIS A 155 10.14 11.10 4.03
N ASP A 156 9.11 11.10 4.88
CA ASP A 156 9.10 11.85 6.13
C ASP A 156 10.23 11.40 7.06
N THR A 157 10.46 10.09 7.18
CA THR A 157 11.48 9.55 8.11
C THR A 157 12.88 9.39 7.51
N HIS A 158 13.08 9.56 6.20
CA HIS A 158 14.36 9.33 5.51
C HIS A 158 14.91 10.60 4.84
N GLN A 159 14.72 11.76 5.48
CA GLN A 159 15.14 13.05 4.93
C GLN A 159 16.67 13.22 4.85
N TYR A 160 17.44 12.52 5.68
CA TYR A 160 18.89 12.66 5.81
C TYR A 160 19.64 11.37 5.47
N CYS A 161 20.87 11.53 4.98
CA CYS A 161 21.75 10.42 4.64
C CYS A 161 22.29 9.77 5.91
N SER A 162 22.04 8.47 6.06
CA SER A 162 22.52 7.69 7.20
C SER A 162 24.05 7.65 7.35
N LYS A 163 24.79 7.87 6.26
CA LYS A 163 26.27 7.86 6.27
C LYS A 163 26.89 9.23 6.59
N THR A 164 26.30 10.32 6.10
CA THR A 164 26.91 11.67 6.16
C THR A 164 26.12 12.67 6.98
N GLY A 165 24.88 12.37 7.37
CA GLY A 165 23.97 13.30 8.02
C GLY A 165 23.40 14.41 7.12
N GLN A 166 23.81 14.48 5.85
CA GLN A 166 23.38 15.53 4.93
C GLN A 166 21.97 15.27 4.37
N PRO A 167 21.17 16.31 4.04
CA PRO A 167 19.88 16.12 3.39
C PRO A 167 19.99 15.31 2.10
N THR A 168 19.07 14.38 1.91
CA THR A 168 18.88 13.64 0.67
C THR A 168 17.82 14.34 -0.18
N GLN A 169 17.89 14.16 -1.50
CA GLN A 169 16.90 14.69 -2.42
C GLN A 169 16.09 13.56 -3.04
N LYS A 170 14.78 13.71 -3.04
CA LYS A 170 13.84 12.84 -3.74
C LYS A 170 13.89 13.07 -5.26
N ASN A 171 13.67 12.04 -6.08
CA ASN A 171 13.30 12.24 -7.49
C ASN A 171 11.82 12.65 -7.61
N LEU A 172 11.35 13.10 -8.78
CA LEU A 172 9.96 13.58 -8.89
C LEU A 172 8.92 12.49 -8.64
N ALA A 173 9.19 11.26 -9.05
CA ALA A 173 8.29 10.15 -8.79
C ALA A 173 8.24 9.71 -7.31
N GLY A 174 9.19 10.13 -6.47
CA GLY A 174 9.30 9.63 -5.10
C GLY A 174 9.75 8.17 -4.96
N SER A 175 10.22 7.54 -6.04
CA SER A 175 10.69 6.15 -5.99
C SER A 175 12.05 5.98 -5.31
N LYS A 176 12.84 7.06 -5.19
CA LYS A 176 14.18 7.03 -4.59
C LYS A 176 14.55 8.37 -3.96
N ARG A 177 15.55 8.33 -3.08
CA ARG A 177 16.23 9.52 -2.55
C ARG A 177 17.73 9.39 -2.78
N VAL A 178 18.40 10.48 -3.13
CA VAL A 178 19.83 10.49 -3.43
C VAL A 178 20.53 11.47 -2.51
N CYS A 179 21.61 11.04 -1.85
CA CYS A 179 22.50 11.95 -1.17
C CYS A 179 23.46 12.58 -2.18
N ARG A 180 23.32 13.89 -2.43
CA ARG A 180 24.18 14.60 -3.40
C ARG A 180 25.67 14.62 -3.01
N THR A 181 25.97 14.50 -1.71
CA THR A 181 27.36 14.54 -1.21
C THR A 181 28.15 13.28 -1.52
N ASN A 182 27.52 12.10 -1.51
CA ASN A 182 28.22 10.82 -1.65
C ASN A 182 27.64 9.89 -2.74
N GLY A 183 26.56 10.30 -3.40
CA GLY A 183 25.91 9.54 -4.48
C GLY A 183 25.08 8.34 -4.02
N ILE A 184 24.94 8.08 -2.72
CA ILE A 184 24.15 6.93 -2.23
C ILE A 184 22.68 7.15 -2.59
N ILE A 185 22.10 6.12 -3.20
CA ILE A 185 20.68 6.03 -3.51
C ILE A 185 19.99 5.18 -2.45
N TYR A 186 18.93 5.71 -1.89
CA TYR A 186 18.05 5.07 -0.94
C TYR A 186 16.72 4.75 -1.62
N TYR A 187 16.24 3.53 -1.43
CA TYR A 187 14.94 3.07 -1.91
C TYR A 187 13.98 2.86 -0.73
N PRO A 188 12.66 2.96 -0.95
CA PRO A 188 11.64 2.64 0.05
C PRO A 188 11.88 1.27 0.69
N GLN A 189 11.86 1.23 2.01
CA GLN A 189 12.07 0.00 2.77
C GLN A 189 10.76 -0.77 2.89
N MET A 190 10.80 -2.06 2.53
CA MET A 190 9.72 -3.01 2.79
C MET A 190 10.14 -3.95 3.90
N SER A 191 9.33 -4.04 4.96
CA SER A 191 9.52 -5.00 6.04
C SER A 191 8.54 -6.15 5.84
N PRO A 192 8.98 -7.31 5.34
CA PRO A 192 8.09 -8.46 5.14
C PRO A 192 7.53 -8.94 6.48
N VAL A 193 6.24 -9.23 6.50
CA VAL A 193 5.50 -9.72 7.66
C VAL A 193 4.77 -10.99 7.26
N VAL A 194 4.84 -12.00 8.11
CA VAL A 194 4.04 -13.23 7.97
C VAL A 194 2.94 -13.21 9.01
N ILE A 195 1.75 -13.64 8.59
CA ILE A 195 0.62 -13.93 9.46
C ILE A 195 0.31 -15.42 9.38
N THR A 196 0.26 -16.08 10.54
CA THR A 196 0.13 -17.53 10.66
C THR A 196 -0.99 -17.89 11.63
N LEU A 197 -1.91 -18.73 11.16
CA LEU A 197 -2.91 -19.39 11.99
C LEU A 197 -2.39 -20.76 12.41
N VAL A 198 -2.21 -20.98 13.72
CA VAL A 198 -1.83 -22.29 14.25
C VAL A 198 -3.11 -23.05 14.58
N SER A 199 -3.25 -24.27 14.05
CA SER A 199 -4.44 -25.10 14.22
C SER A 199 -4.06 -26.57 14.38
N ASP A 200 -4.83 -27.29 15.21
CA ASP A 200 -4.77 -28.77 15.31
C ASP A 200 -5.84 -29.45 14.43
N GLY A 201 -6.52 -28.68 13.57
CA GLY A 201 -7.62 -29.12 12.72
C GLY A 201 -9.00 -28.89 13.33
N SER A 202 -9.13 -29.01 14.65
CA SER A 202 -10.38 -28.78 15.38
C SER A 202 -10.44 -27.42 16.07
N ARG A 203 -9.28 -26.89 16.42
CA ARG A 203 -9.12 -25.65 17.18
C ARG A 203 -8.02 -24.81 16.57
N CYS A 204 -8.11 -23.49 16.74
CA CYS A 204 -7.01 -22.59 16.38
C CYS A 204 -6.61 -21.66 17.53
N LEU A 205 -5.33 -21.27 17.51
CA LEU A 205 -4.75 -20.30 18.42
C LEU A 205 -4.90 -18.90 17.85
N LEU A 206 -5.55 -18.02 18.61
CA LEU A 206 -5.61 -16.60 18.36
C LEU A 206 -5.02 -15.81 19.53
N ALA A 207 -4.40 -14.68 19.24
CA ALA A 207 -3.84 -13.78 20.23
C ALA A 207 -4.45 -12.38 20.11
N ARG A 208 -4.39 -11.60 21.20
CA ARG A 208 -4.75 -10.18 21.21
C ARG A 208 -3.65 -9.34 21.82
N GLN A 209 -3.43 -8.17 21.24
CA GLN A 209 -2.58 -7.14 21.83
C GLN A 209 -3.41 -6.22 22.73
N ALA A 210 -2.77 -5.55 23.69
CA ALA A 210 -3.44 -4.63 24.61
C ALA A 210 -4.16 -3.46 23.88
N SER A 211 -3.62 -3.04 22.73
CA SER A 211 -4.17 -1.99 21.88
C SER A 211 -5.41 -2.42 21.08
N PHE A 212 -5.74 -3.72 21.03
CA PHE A 212 -6.87 -4.20 20.24
C PHE A 212 -8.20 -3.90 20.96
N PRO A 213 -9.26 -3.55 20.20
CA PRO A 213 -10.61 -3.46 20.74
C PRO A 213 -10.99 -4.69 21.57
N LYS A 214 -11.85 -4.50 22.57
CA LYS A 214 -12.37 -5.61 23.38
C LYS A 214 -13.07 -6.62 22.47
N GLY A 215 -12.80 -7.92 22.67
CA GLY A 215 -13.35 -9.00 21.86
C GLY A 215 -12.65 -9.25 20.52
N MET A 216 -11.69 -8.41 20.12
CA MET A 216 -10.91 -8.65 18.90
C MET A 216 -9.68 -9.53 19.19
N TYR A 217 -9.53 -10.60 18.40
CA TYR A 217 -8.41 -11.53 18.39
C TYR A 217 -7.95 -11.74 16.94
N SER A 218 -6.68 -12.08 16.75
CA SER A 218 -6.08 -12.28 15.43
C SER A 218 -5.15 -13.48 15.43
N ALA A 219 -4.90 -14.03 14.24
CA ALA A 219 -3.78 -14.91 13.99
C ALA A 219 -2.45 -14.22 14.37
N LEU A 220 -1.42 -15.03 14.63
CA LEU A 220 -0.10 -14.56 15.04
C LEU A 220 0.60 -13.88 13.86
N ALA A 221 1.25 -12.75 14.08
CA ALA A 221 2.00 -12.05 13.03
C ALA A 221 3.34 -11.53 13.53
N GLY A 222 4.36 -11.55 12.67
CA GLY A 222 5.70 -11.06 12.98
C GLY A 222 6.52 -10.74 11.72
N PHE A 223 7.60 -9.99 11.90
CA PHE A 223 8.52 -9.63 10.82
C PHE A 223 9.39 -10.83 10.41
N CYS A 224 9.64 -11.01 9.12
CA CYS A 224 10.63 -11.98 8.69
C CYS A 224 12.04 -11.45 8.97
N ASP A 225 12.90 -12.30 9.52
CA ASP A 225 14.32 -12.02 9.62
C ASP A 225 15.00 -12.11 8.25
N VAL A 226 16.10 -11.38 8.10
CA VAL A 226 16.89 -11.38 6.86
C VAL A 226 17.40 -12.78 6.55
N GLY A 227 17.15 -13.25 5.32
CA GLY A 227 17.58 -14.57 4.86
C GLY A 227 16.70 -15.72 5.36
N LYS A 228 15.61 -15.45 6.07
CA LYS A 228 14.63 -16.45 6.50
C LYS A 228 13.44 -16.50 5.55
N GLU A 229 13.02 -17.72 5.23
CA GLU A 229 11.82 -17.94 4.43
C GLU A 229 10.57 -17.76 5.30
N ALA A 230 9.50 -17.25 4.68
CA ALA A 230 8.21 -17.06 5.34
C ALA A 230 7.61 -18.38 5.89
N SER A 231 7.94 -19.50 5.26
CA SER A 231 7.51 -20.85 5.63
C SER A 231 8.39 -21.52 6.69
N ASP A 232 9.45 -20.86 7.18
CA ASP A 232 10.38 -21.47 8.14
C ASP A 232 9.63 -21.86 9.43
N LEU A 233 9.65 -23.16 9.76
CA LEU A 233 9.06 -23.70 10.98
C LEU A 233 9.65 -23.06 12.25
N ALA A 234 10.90 -22.59 12.19
CA ALA A 234 11.52 -21.84 13.27
C ALA A 234 10.80 -20.51 13.53
N PHE A 235 10.23 -19.87 12.50
CA PHE A 235 9.43 -18.65 12.65
C PHE A 235 8.14 -18.93 13.43
N CYS A 236 7.41 -19.98 13.06
CA CYS A 236 6.21 -20.42 13.79
C CYS A 236 6.52 -20.77 15.25
N THR A 237 7.65 -21.45 15.49
CA THR A 237 8.09 -21.84 16.83
C THR A 237 8.50 -20.63 17.66
N HIS A 238 9.21 -19.67 17.07
CA HIS A 238 9.59 -18.42 17.72
C HIS A 238 8.37 -17.58 18.07
N MET A 239 7.42 -17.43 17.13
CA MET A 239 6.15 -16.73 17.36
C MET A 239 5.34 -17.36 18.49
N HIS A 240 5.23 -18.69 18.50
CA HIS A 240 4.60 -19.43 19.58
C HIS A 240 5.31 -19.12 20.90
N LYS A 241 6.62 -19.30 20.98
CA LYS A 241 7.40 -19.04 22.19
C LYS A 241 7.26 -17.61 22.70
N THR A 242 7.36 -16.61 21.82
CA THR A 242 7.20 -15.18 22.15
C THR A 242 5.82 -14.87 22.74
N VAL A 243 4.77 -15.55 22.28
CA VAL A 243 3.41 -15.40 22.81
C VAL A 243 3.31 -15.94 24.25
N PHE A 244 3.84 -17.13 24.51
CA PHE A 244 3.82 -17.74 25.84
C PHE A 244 4.74 -17.03 26.83
N ASP A 245 5.95 -16.69 26.40
CA ASP A 245 6.97 -16.06 27.26
C ASP A 245 6.58 -14.62 27.64
N ASN A 246 5.95 -13.86 26.73
CA ASN A 246 5.49 -12.49 27.01
C ASN A 246 4.07 -12.40 27.59
N ARG A 247 3.45 -13.54 27.95
CA ARG A 247 2.07 -13.60 28.48
C ARG A 247 1.07 -12.84 27.61
N ILE A 248 1.21 -12.93 26.29
CA ILE A 248 0.24 -12.31 25.38
C ILE A 248 -1.09 -13.04 25.55
N ALA A 249 -2.17 -12.29 25.80
CA ALA A 249 -3.48 -12.87 26.00
C ALA A 249 -3.92 -13.65 24.75
N CYS A 250 -4.23 -14.92 24.95
CA CYS A 250 -4.60 -15.85 23.89
C CYS A 250 -5.94 -16.52 24.17
N CYS A 251 -6.64 -16.90 23.11
CA CYS A 251 -7.77 -17.80 23.19
C CYS A 251 -7.58 -18.97 22.23
N MET A 252 -8.01 -20.15 22.67
CA MET A 252 -8.24 -21.28 21.79
C MET A 252 -9.71 -21.21 21.38
N VAL A 253 -9.95 -21.20 20.08
CA VAL A 253 -11.31 -21.29 19.53
C VAL A 253 -11.53 -22.74 19.12
N GLU A 254 -12.59 -23.35 19.63
CA GLU A 254 -13.00 -24.71 19.27
C GLU A 254 -14.06 -24.70 18.16
N ASP A 255 -14.03 -25.74 17.34
CA ASP A 255 -14.97 -26.01 16.26
C ASP A 255 -14.85 -25.04 15.07
N LEU A 256 -13.85 -25.30 14.21
CA LEU A 256 -13.67 -24.64 12.91
C LEU A 256 -14.69 -25.07 11.85
N SER A 257 -15.81 -25.70 12.25
CA SER A 257 -16.97 -25.96 11.39
C SER A 257 -17.54 -24.63 10.87
N LEU A 258 -16.91 -24.11 9.83
CA LEU A 258 -17.48 -23.13 8.92
C LEU A 258 -18.71 -23.78 8.31
N GLU A 259 -19.86 -23.69 8.98
CA GLU A 259 -21.12 -23.81 8.26
C GLU A 259 -21.09 -22.75 7.16
N ALA A 260 -21.03 -23.23 5.93
CA ALA A 260 -21.06 -22.46 4.70
C ALA A 260 -22.45 -21.84 4.46
N SER A 261 -23.11 -21.27 5.48
CA SER A 261 -24.47 -20.74 5.40
C SER A 261 -24.54 -19.22 5.17
N HIS A 262 -23.43 -18.48 5.30
CA HIS A 262 -23.31 -17.12 4.79
C HIS A 262 -22.00 -16.94 4.01
N ARG A 263 -22.07 -17.12 2.69
CA ARG A 263 -21.04 -16.63 1.77
C ARG A 263 -21.02 -15.09 1.84
N PRO A 264 -19.96 -14.41 2.31
CA PRO A 264 -19.57 -13.19 1.65
C PRO A 264 -19.15 -13.58 0.23
N ALA A 265 -19.59 -12.81 -0.76
CA ALA A 265 -19.23 -13.01 -2.15
C ALA A 265 -17.72 -13.25 -2.28
N ALA A 266 -17.35 -14.45 -2.71
CA ALA A 266 -15.98 -14.79 -3.05
C ALA A 266 -15.51 -13.79 -4.12
N LEU A 267 -14.50 -13.00 -3.79
CA LEU A 267 -13.69 -12.33 -4.81
C LEU A 267 -13.07 -13.45 -5.67
N PRO A 268 -13.23 -13.43 -7.01
CA PRO A 268 -12.77 -14.53 -7.84
C PRO A 268 -11.25 -14.46 -7.98
N PHE A 269 -10.53 -15.25 -7.18
CA PHE A 269 -9.19 -15.72 -7.55
C PHE A 269 -9.36 -16.92 -8.47
N SER A 270 -9.37 -16.65 -9.79
CA SER A 270 -9.26 -17.68 -10.80
C SER A 270 -7.80 -18.15 -10.90
N ALA A 271 -7.41 -19.12 -10.07
CA ALA A 271 -6.29 -19.99 -10.37
C ALA A 271 -6.82 -21.24 -11.07
N ALA A 272 -6.85 -21.21 -12.40
CA ALA A 272 -7.04 -22.41 -13.21
C ALA A 272 -5.65 -22.93 -13.62
N HIS A 273 -5.27 -24.10 -13.13
CA HIS A 273 -4.30 -24.96 -13.79
C HIS A 273 -5.00 -26.30 -14.08
N ALA A 274 -5.04 -26.64 -15.36
CA ALA A 274 -5.08 -27.99 -15.90
C ALA A 274 -3.98 -28.02 -16.97
#